data_AF-A0A7W0TJJ3-F1
#
_entry.id   AF-A0A7W0TJJ3-F1
#
_cell.length_a   1.000
_cell.length_b   1.000
_cell.length_c   1.000
_cell.angle_alpha   90.00
_cell.angle_beta   90.00
_cell.angle_gamma   90.00
#
_symmetry.space_group_name_H-M   'P 1'
#
loop_
_entity.id
_entity.type
_entity.pdbx_description
1 polymer ?
#
loop_
_entity_poly.entity_id
_entity_poly.type
_entity_poly.pdbx_seq_one_letter_code
_entity_poly.pdbx_strand_id
1 'polypeptide(L)'
;MFAAAAATVLVVSFVALALLWSQPRIQHWPEWRLFRLPAAVDVVLGTAGVLALAVTAYAGLAGTEAERDNLAPWAVYVAFWVGVPFASLILGDVWRLLSPWRAIGRGAGWIAGERLPAPLEYPKRLGR
;
A
#
# COMPACT_ATOMS: atom_id res chain seq x y z
N MET A 1 25.84 22.13 11.77
CA MET A 1 25.82 21.19 12.91
C MET A 1 24.56 20.32 12.94
N PHE A 2 23.35 20.90 12.82
CA PHE A 2 22.10 20.11 12.75
C PHE A 2 22.04 19.09 11.61
N ALA A 3 22.46 19.46 10.39
CA ALA A 3 22.48 18.54 9.25
C ALA A 3 23.42 17.33 9.50
N ALA A 4 24.59 17.57 10.11
CA ALA A 4 25.53 16.52 10.46
C ALA A 4 24.95 15.59 11.55
N ALA A 5 24.32 16.14 12.58
CA ALA A 5 23.64 15.34 13.61
C ALA A 5 22.49 14.51 13.03
N ALA A 6 21.64 15.10 12.19
CA ALA A 6 20.54 14.40 11.52
C ALA A 6 21.02 13.27 10.61
N ALA A 7 22.07 13.54 9.81
CA ALA A 7 22.70 12.53 8.98
C ALA A 7 23.27 11.38 9.82
N THR A 8 23.96 11.68 10.93
CA THR A 8 24.48 10.67 11.85
C THR A 8 23.37 9.80 12.42
N VAL A 9 22.29 10.41 12.94
CA VAL A 9 21.15 9.65 13.49
C VAL A 9 20.51 8.76 12.42
N LEU A 10 20.36 9.25 11.20
CA LEU A 10 19.82 8.48 10.08
C LEU A 10 20.69 7.26 9.77
N VAL A 11 22.00 7.47 9.57
CA VAL A 11 22.96 6.39 9.28
C VAL A 11 22.97 5.37 10.40
N VAL A 12 23.06 5.81 11.66
CA VAL A 12 23.04 4.92 12.83
C VAL A 12 21.73 4.14 12.90
N SER A 13 20.58 4.75 12.62
CA SER A 13 19.28 4.08 12.63
C SER A 13 19.20 2.98 11.56
N PHE A 14 19.66 3.26 10.33
CA PHE A 14 19.69 2.26 9.26
C PHE A 14 20.68 1.12 9.55
N VAL A 15 21.87 1.45 10.06
CA VAL A 15 22.86 0.44 10.47
C VAL A 15 22.30 -0.44 11.60
N ALA A 16 21.65 0.17 12.59
CA ALA A 16 21.00 -0.56 13.67
C ALA A 16 19.89 -1.48 13.12
N LEU A 17 19.03 -1.00 12.22
CA LEU A 17 18.00 -1.83 11.57
C LEU A 17 18.62 -3.01 10.79
N ALA A 18 19.69 -2.76 10.02
CA ALA A 18 20.35 -3.81 9.24
C ALA A 18 21.00 -4.89 10.13
N LEU A 19 21.59 -4.51 11.26
CA LEU A 19 22.27 -5.42 12.18
C LEU A 19 21.31 -6.13 13.16
N LEU A 20 20.29 -5.43 13.67
CA LEU A 20 19.35 -5.99 14.64
C LEU A 20 18.19 -6.75 13.98
N TRP A 21 17.86 -6.44 12.73
CA TRP A 21 16.77 -7.06 11.97
C TRP A 21 17.26 -7.79 10.72
N SER A 22 18.40 -8.47 10.79
CA SER A 22 18.97 -9.18 9.63
C SER A 22 18.16 -10.40 9.16
N GLN A 23 17.18 -10.86 9.96
CA GLN A 23 16.29 -11.95 9.60
C GLN A 23 14.82 -11.51 9.69
N PRO A 24 13.97 -11.83 8.70
CA PRO A 24 12.56 -11.43 8.68
C PRO A 24 11.74 -12.23 9.69
N ARG A 25 11.59 -11.70 10.91
CA ARG A 25 10.88 -12.38 12.01
C ARG A 25 9.35 -12.42 11.88
N ILE A 26 8.76 -11.64 10.96
CA ILE A 26 7.30 -11.43 10.82
C ILE A 26 6.70 -12.21 9.63
N GLN A 27 7.50 -12.95 8.85
CA GLN A 27 7.03 -13.61 7.62
C GLN A 27 5.85 -14.59 7.82
N HIS A 28 5.73 -15.24 8.98
CA HIS A 28 4.83 -16.38 9.18
C HIS A 28 3.57 -16.06 10.00
N TRP A 29 3.11 -14.81 9.97
CA TRP A 29 1.87 -14.47 10.65
C TRP A 29 0.69 -15.14 9.95
N PRO A 30 -0.07 -16.04 10.62
CA PRO A 30 -1.18 -16.72 9.98
C PRO A 30 -2.25 -15.70 9.59
N GLU A 31 -2.56 -15.61 8.29
CA GLU A 31 -3.67 -14.79 7.81
C GLU A 31 -5.00 -15.43 8.24
N TRP A 32 -5.61 -14.89 9.28
CA TRP A 32 -6.95 -15.29 9.69
C TRP A 32 -7.99 -14.66 8.76
N ARG A 33 -8.52 -15.44 7.82
CA ARG A 33 -9.72 -15.07 7.06
C ARG A 33 -10.96 -15.45 7.87
N LEU A 34 -11.48 -14.51 8.66
CA LEU A 34 -12.75 -14.71 9.37
C LEU A 34 -13.94 -14.90 8.41
N PHE A 35 -13.94 -14.20 7.27
CA PHE A 35 -15.05 -14.25 6.31
C PHE A 35 -14.56 -14.36 4.85
N ARG A 36 -15.30 -15.12 4.03
CA ARG A 36 -15.16 -15.06 2.56
C ARG A 36 -16.12 -14.00 2.02
N LEU A 37 -15.57 -12.90 1.54
CA LEU A 37 -16.35 -11.87 0.84
C LEU A 37 -16.66 -12.33 -0.60
N PRO A 38 -17.82 -11.95 -1.16
CA PRO A 38 -18.13 -12.18 -2.56
C PRO A 38 -17.13 -11.45 -3.48
N ALA A 39 -16.82 -12.04 -4.62
CA ALA A 39 -15.93 -11.42 -5.62
C ALA A 39 -16.43 -10.03 -6.08
N ALA A 40 -17.75 -9.81 -6.08
CA ALA A 40 -18.33 -8.51 -6.40
C ALA A 40 -17.87 -7.40 -5.44
N VAL A 41 -17.71 -7.71 -4.15
CA VAL A 41 -17.22 -6.74 -3.14
C VAL A 41 -15.77 -6.35 -3.43
N ASP A 42 -14.92 -7.32 -3.77
CA ASP A 42 -13.53 -7.08 -4.16
C ASP A 42 -13.41 -6.21 -5.43
N VAL A 43 -14.33 -6.37 -6.38
CA VAL A 43 -14.37 -5.55 -7.60
C VAL A 43 -14.86 -4.15 -7.28
N VAL A 44 -15.99 -4.00 -6.60
CA VAL A 44 -16.59 -2.69 -6.29
C VAL A 44 -15.64 -1.84 -5.43
N LEU A 45 -15.11 -2.40 -4.34
CA LEU A 45 -14.18 -1.67 -3.47
C LEU A 45 -12.84 -1.41 -4.16
N GLY A 46 -12.37 -2.35 -4.98
CA GLY A 46 -11.15 -2.15 -5.78
C GLY A 46 -11.31 -1.01 -6.79
N THR A 47 -12.44 -0.95 -7.50
CA THR A 47 -12.77 0.14 -8.41
C THR A 47 -12.92 1.46 -7.67
N ALA A 48 -13.56 1.47 -6.50
CA ALA A 48 -13.65 2.66 -5.65
C ALA A 48 -12.25 3.16 -5.25
N GLY A 49 -11.32 2.26 -4.94
CA GLY A 49 -9.92 2.58 -4.67
C GLY A 49 -9.19 3.21 -5.86
N VAL A 50 -9.39 2.68 -7.07
CA VAL A 50 -8.84 3.26 -8.32
C VAL A 50 -9.42 4.65 -8.58
N LEU A 51 -10.73 4.83 -8.40
CA LEU A 51 -11.38 6.14 -8.55
C LEU A 51 -10.87 7.13 -7.52
N ALA A 52 -10.74 6.73 -6.25
CA ALA A 52 -10.18 7.57 -5.20
C ALA A 52 -8.74 8.01 -5.54
N LEU A 53 -7.91 7.09 -6.05
CA LEU A 53 -6.56 7.42 -6.52
C LEU A 53 -6.59 8.42 -7.68
N ALA A 54 -7.43 8.18 -8.69
CA ALA A 54 -7.54 9.05 -9.86
C ALA A 54 -8.02 10.46 -9.49
N VAL A 55 -9.03 10.57 -8.63
CA VAL A 55 -9.54 11.86 -8.14
C VAL A 55 -8.49 12.59 -7.31
N THR A 56 -7.78 11.87 -6.44
CA THR A 56 -6.69 12.43 -5.63
C THR A 56 -5.56 12.95 -6.51
N ALA A 57 -5.14 12.17 -7.50
CA ALA A 57 -4.10 12.57 -8.45
C ALA A 57 -4.55 13.78 -9.30
N TYR A 58 -5.79 13.79 -9.76
CA TYR A 58 -6.36 14.92 -10.49
C TYR A 58 -6.39 16.19 -9.63
N ALA A 59 -6.82 16.09 -8.37
CA ALA A 59 -6.81 17.22 -7.44
C ALA A 59 -5.38 17.73 -7.16
N GLY A 60 -4.37 16.84 -7.14
CA GLY A 60 -2.98 17.25 -7.01
C GLY A 60 -2.41 17.95 -8.24
N LEU A 61 -2.83 17.54 -9.45
CA LEU A 61 -2.29 18.08 -10.71
C LEU A 61 -3.01 19.33 -11.21
N ALA A 62 -4.33 19.40 -11.01
CA ALA A 62 -5.19 20.45 -11.55
C ALA A 62 -5.99 21.22 -10.47
N GLY A 63 -5.81 20.86 -9.20
CA GLY A 63 -6.46 21.55 -8.09
C GLY A 63 -5.73 22.83 -7.68
N THR A 64 -6.18 23.38 -6.56
CA THR A 64 -5.63 24.62 -6.01
C THR A 64 -4.27 24.40 -5.34
N GLU A 65 -3.38 25.39 -5.45
CA GLU A 65 -2.11 25.42 -4.72
C GLU A 65 -2.31 25.67 -3.22
N ALA A 66 -3.47 26.19 -2.83
CA ALA A 66 -3.78 26.40 -1.42
C ALA A 66 -4.07 25.06 -0.74
N GLU A 67 -3.12 24.57 0.06
CA GLU A 67 -3.15 23.23 0.68
C GLU A 67 -4.46 22.92 1.41
N ARG A 68 -5.04 23.90 2.11
CA ARG A 68 -6.29 23.75 2.88
C ARG A 68 -7.52 23.51 2.02
N ASP A 69 -7.48 23.97 0.77
CA ASP A 69 -8.59 23.88 -0.17
C ASP A 69 -8.34 22.76 -1.21
N ASN A 70 -7.17 22.13 -1.19
CA ASN A 70 -6.84 21.00 -2.05
C ASN A 70 -7.22 19.68 -1.36
N LEU A 71 -7.94 18.82 -2.08
CA LEU A 71 -8.32 17.50 -1.59
C LEU A 71 -7.09 16.58 -1.41
N ALA A 72 -6.07 16.72 -2.25
CA ALA A 72 -4.97 15.75 -2.34
C ALA A 72 -4.18 15.61 -1.02
N PRO A 73 -3.74 16.68 -0.34
CA PRO A 73 -3.09 16.59 0.96
C PRO A 73 -3.94 15.87 2.00
N TRP A 74 -5.23 16.23 2.12
CA TRP A 74 -6.13 15.59 3.08
C TRP A 74 -6.35 14.11 2.76
N ALA A 75 -6.61 13.76 1.50
CA ALA A 75 -6.85 12.39 1.08
C ALA A 75 -5.63 11.49 1.36
N VAL A 76 -4.41 11.99 1.11
CA VAL A 76 -3.18 11.24 1.35
C VAL A 76 -2.86 11.17 2.84
N TYR A 77 -2.79 12.29 3.54
CA TYR A 77 -2.28 12.34 4.92
C TYR A 77 -3.32 11.95 5.98
N VAL A 78 -4.61 12.19 5.72
CA VAL A 78 -5.65 11.88 6.70
C VAL A 78 -6.35 10.59 6.31
N ALA A 79 -6.98 10.55 5.13
CA ALA A 79 -7.79 9.40 4.76
C ALA A 79 -6.95 8.13 4.53
N PHE A 80 -5.90 8.22 3.72
CA PHE A 80 -5.02 7.08 3.43
C PHE A 80 -4.05 6.79 4.58
N TRP A 81 -3.27 7.77 5.02
CA TRP A 81 -2.18 7.52 5.97
C TRP A 81 -2.67 7.20 7.39
N VAL A 82 -3.77 7.81 7.83
CA VAL A 82 -4.33 7.58 9.18
C VAL A 82 -5.57 6.69 9.11
N GLY A 83 -6.51 7.02 8.24
CA GLY A 83 -7.79 6.33 8.14
C GLY A 83 -7.67 4.86 7.78
N VAL A 84 -6.86 4.51 6.78
CA VAL A 84 -6.71 3.11 6.34
C VAL A 84 -6.06 2.23 7.42
N PRO A 85 -4.92 2.60 8.04
CA PRO A 85 -4.38 1.80 9.15
C PRO A 85 -5.33 1.68 10.34
N PHE A 86 -6.01 2.78 10.71
CA PHE A 86 -6.96 2.75 11.83
C PHE A 86 -8.16 1.85 11.53
N ALA A 87 -8.75 1.96 10.34
CA ALA A 87 -9.78 1.04 9.89
C ALA A 87 -9.27 -0.39 9.82
N SER A 88 -8.01 -0.60 9.42
CA SER A 88 -7.42 -1.94 9.35
C SER A 88 -7.24 -2.59 10.72
N LEU A 89 -6.93 -1.78 11.73
CA LEU A 89 -6.81 -2.24 13.12
C LEU A 89 -8.15 -2.76 13.66
N ILE A 90 -9.26 -2.12 13.27
CA ILE A 90 -10.61 -2.45 13.76
C ILE A 90 -11.27 -3.56 12.95
N LEU A 91 -11.16 -3.49 11.62
CA LEU A 91 -11.94 -4.34 10.69
C LEU A 91 -11.10 -5.45 10.04
N GLY A 92 -9.79 -5.47 10.26
CA GLY A 92 -8.84 -6.34 9.54
C GLY A 92 -8.34 -5.70 8.25
N ASP A 93 -7.72 -6.46 7.34
CA ASP A 93 -7.07 -5.92 6.13
C ASP A 93 -8.06 -5.30 5.11
N VAL A 94 -8.49 -4.06 5.36
CA VAL A 94 -9.35 -3.26 4.48
C VAL A 94 -8.59 -2.74 3.27
N TRP A 95 -7.27 -2.53 3.42
CA TRP A 95 -6.42 -2.05 2.33
C TRP A 95 -6.42 -3.03 1.16
N ARG A 96 -6.40 -4.34 1.42
CA ARG A 96 -6.55 -5.36 0.38
C ARG A 96 -7.77 -5.18 -0.50
N LEU A 97 -8.89 -4.70 0.03
CA LEU A 97 -10.13 -4.46 -0.70
C LEU A 97 -10.06 -3.16 -1.51
N LEU A 98 -9.53 -2.10 -0.91
CA LEU A 98 -9.44 -0.76 -1.50
C LEU A 98 -8.19 -0.54 -2.38
N SER A 99 -7.26 -1.50 -2.42
CA SER A 99 -5.98 -1.30 -3.09
C SER A 99 -6.16 -1.10 -4.61
N PRO A 100 -5.81 0.08 -5.15
CA PRO A 100 -5.92 0.36 -6.58
C PRO A 100 -5.00 -0.54 -7.39
N TRP A 101 -3.82 -0.85 -6.86
CA TRP A 101 -2.83 -1.72 -7.51
C TRP A 101 -3.35 -3.13 -7.71
N ARG A 102 -4.03 -3.69 -6.70
CA ARG A 102 -4.65 -5.01 -6.81
C ARG A 102 -5.80 -5.00 -7.80
N ALA A 103 -6.61 -3.95 -7.81
CA ALA A 103 -7.71 -3.81 -8.75
C ALA A 103 -7.21 -3.71 -10.20
N ILE A 104 -6.20 -2.86 -10.45
CA ILE A 104 -5.55 -2.70 -11.76
C ILE A 104 -4.89 -4.01 -12.20
N GLY A 105 -4.15 -4.68 -11.32
CA GLY A 105 -3.49 -5.96 -11.64
C GLY A 105 -4.49 -7.06 -12.01
N ARG A 106 -5.61 -7.16 -11.28
CA ARG A 106 -6.71 -8.08 -11.64
C ARG A 106 -7.37 -7.71 -12.97
N GLY A 107 -7.63 -6.42 -13.19
CA GLY A 107 -8.20 -5.94 -14.45
C GLY A 107 -7.29 -6.21 -15.64
N ALA A 108 -5.98 -5.96 -15.49
CA ALA A 108 -4.98 -6.29 -16.49
C ALA A 108 -4.91 -7.79 -16.77
N GLY A 109 -4.99 -8.63 -15.73
CA GLY A 109 -5.06 -10.08 -15.89
C GLY A 109 -6.31 -10.56 -16.62
N TRP A 110 -7.47 -9.92 -16.37
CA TRP A 110 -8.68 -10.22 -17.10
C TRP A 110 -8.58 -9.84 -18.59
N ILE A 111 -7.98 -8.69 -18.90
CA ILE A 111 -7.75 -8.24 -20.28
C ILE A 111 -6.72 -9.13 -20.99
N ALA A 112 -5.65 -9.53 -20.30
CA ALA A 112 -4.58 -10.35 -20.86
C ALA A 112 -4.94 -11.84 -21.00
N GLY A 113 -5.90 -12.34 -20.21
CA GLY A 113 -6.28 -13.76 -20.18
C GLY A 113 -5.15 -14.67 -19.65
N GLU A 114 -5.09 -15.92 -20.13
CA GLU A 114 -4.04 -16.91 -19.77
C GLU A 114 -2.62 -16.54 -20.26
N ARG A 115 -2.45 -15.36 -20.88
CA ARG A 115 -1.18 -14.92 -21.46
C ARG A 115 -0.19 -14.35 -20.44
N LEU A 116 -0.60 -14.16 -19.18
CA LEU A 116 0.33 -13.76 -18.14
C LEU A 116 1.13 -14.99 -17.66
N PRO A 117 2.47 -14.97 -17.74
CA PRO A 117 3.30 -16.02 -17.18
C PRO A 117 2.94 -16.24 -15.71
N ALA A 118 2.99 -17.50 -15.26
CA ALA A 118 2.87 -17.79 -13.83
C ALA A 118 3.86 -16.91 -13.04
N PRO A 119 3.47 -16.41 -11.84
CA PRO A 119 4.35 -15.58 -11.02
C PRO A 119 5.71 -16.24 -10.88
N LEU A 120 6.78 -15.51 -11.23
CA LEU A 120 8.15 -16.03 -11.16
C LEU A 120 8.43 -16.48 -9.72
N GLU A 121 8.87 -17.74 -9.56
CA GLU A 121 9.29 -18.23 -8.26
C GLU A 121 10.44 -17.37 -7.73
N TYR A 122 10.32 -16.92 -6.47
CA TYR A 122 11.34 -16.08 -5.86
C TYR A 122 12.66 -16.87 -5.79
N PRO A 123 13.77 -16.36 -6.38
CA PRO A 123 15.01 -17.10 -6.42
C PRO A 123 15.53 -17.39 -5.02
N LYS A 124 15.72 -18.68 -4.69
CA LYS A 124 16.20 -19.14 -3.36
C LYS A 124 17.55 -18.52 -2.94
N ARG A 125 18.31 -17.97 -3.90
CA ARG A 125 19.61 -17.31 -3.68
C ARG A 125 19.47 -15.86 -3.17
N LEU A 126 18.31 -15.23 -3.37
CA LEU A 126 17.99 -13.87 -2.92
C LEU A 126 17.19 -13.86 -1.60
N GLY A 127 16.86 -15.04 -1.07
CA GLY A 127 16.17 -15.23 0.21
C GLY A 127 15.01 -16.22 0.11
N ARG A 128 14.60 -16.75 1.25
CA ARG A 128 13.30 -17.38 1.49
C ARG A 128 12.70 -16.63 2.67
#